data_AF-A0A3D0G9K2-F1
#
_entry.id   AF-A0A3D0G9K2-F1
#
_cell.length_a   1.000
_cell.length_b   1.000
_cell.length_c   1.000
_cell.angle_alpha   90.00
_cell.angle_beta   90.00
_cell.angle_gamma   90.00
#
_symmetry.space_group_name_H-M   'P 1'
#
loop_
_entity.id
_entity.type
_entity.pdbx_description
1 polymer ?
#
loop_
_entity_poly.entity_id
_entity_poly.type
_entity_poly.pdbx_seq_one_letter_code
_entity_poly.pdbx_strand_id
1 'polypeptide(L)' 'HPFTGPINKQDGSVWLEEGETADDATLAGMDFYVEGIAGEIPN' A
#
# COMPACT_ATOMS: atom_id res chain seq x y z
N HIS A 1 -2.26 -6.15 12.50
CA HIS A 1 -2.58 -5.97 11.07
C HIS A 1 -1.35 -5.34 10.43
N PRO A 2 -0.65 -6.03 9.52
CA PRO A 2 0.59 -5.54 8.94
C PRO A 2 0.42 -4.30 8.04
N PHE A 3 -0.81 -4.02 7.61
CA PHE A 3 -1.18 -2.89 6.77
C PHE A 3 -2.05 -1.89 7.54
N THR A 4 -1.46 -1.21 8.52
CA THR A 4 -2.09 -0.09 9.25
C THR A 4 -1.27 1.18 8.99
N GLY A 5 -1.92 2.27 8.62
CA GLY A 5 -1.29 3.52 8.25
C GLY A 5 -0.57 4.24 9.38
N PRO A 6 0.27 5.25 9.05
CA PRO A 6 0.39 5.85 7.73
C PRO A 6 1.28 5.02 6.77
N ILE A 7 0.73 4.66 5.60
CA ILE A 7 1.47 3.98 4.52
C ILE A 7 1.31 4.79 3.24
N ASN A 8 2.43 5.07 2.58
CA ASN A 8 2.47 5.69 1.27
C ASN A 8 2.70 4.66 0.18
N LYS A 9 2.22 4.96 -1.03
CA LYS A 9 2.59 4.25 -2.26
C LYS A 9 4.00 4.63 -2.68
N GLN A 10 4.58 3.84 -3.58
CA GLN A 10 5.89 4.07 -4.17
C GLN A 10 6.02 5.43 -4.88
N ASP A 11 4.91 6.00 -5.34
CA ASP A 11 4.85 7.33 -5.97
C ASP A 11 4.84 8.50 -4.96
N GLY A 12 4.83 8.21 -3.65
CA GLY A 12 4.78 9.19 -2.56
C GLY A 12 3.37 9.67 -2.19
N SER A 13 2.32 9.16 -2.85
CA SER A 13 0.93 9.42 -2.46
C SER A 13 0.53 8.58 -1.24
N VAL A 14 -0.36 9.12 -0.41
CA VAL A 14 -0.87 8.40 0.78
C VAL A 14 -1.80 7.27 0.32
N TRP A 15 -1.55 6.05 0.81
CA TRP A 15 -2.43 4.90 0.61
C TRP A 15 -3.34 4.67 1.81
N LEU A 16 -2.77 4.62 3.01
CA LEU A 16 -3.52 4.47 4.27
C LEU A 16 -3.17 5.63 5.19
N GLU A 17 -4.19 6.31 5.71
CA GLU A 17 -4.00 7.36 6.73
C GLU A 17 -3.66 6.76 8.11
N GLU A 18 -3.20 7.60 9.05
CA GLU A 18 -2.83 7.14 10.39
C GLU A 18 -4.00 6.42 11.10
N GLY A 19 -3.78 5.16 11.47
CA GLY A 19 -4.80 4.32 12.12
C GLY A 19 -5.79 3.64 11.15
N GLU A 20 -5.73 3.94 9.86
CA GLU A 20 -6.49 3.24 8.84
C GLU A 20 -5.88 1.85 8.59
N THR A 21 -6.69 0.81 8.47
CA THR A 21 -6.23 -0.56 8.23
C THR A 21 -6.87 -1.08 6.95
N ALA A 22 -6.04 -1.52 5.99
CA ALA A 22 -6.55 -2.15 4.78
C ALA A 22 -7.27 -3.46 5.11
N ASP A 23 -8.42 -3.67 4.47
CA ASP A 23 -9.14 -4.94 4.53
C ASP A 23 -8.60 -5.94 3.50
N ASP A 24 -8.93 -7.22 3.69
CA ASP A 24 -8.43 -8.30 2.84
C ASP A 24 -8.86 -8.14 1.37
N ALA A 25 -9.99 -7.48 1.11
CA ALA A 25 -10.45 -7.17 -0.24
C ALA A 25 -9.55 -6.13 -0.93
N THR A 26 -9.16 -5.08 -0.22
CA THR A 26 -8.19 -4.08 -0.72
C THR A 26 -6.82 -4.70 -0.94
N LEU A 27 -6.38 -5.57 -0.02
CA LEU A 27 -5.11 -6.29 -0.16
C LEU A 27 -5.09 -7.23 -1.37
N ALA A 28 -6.21 -7.92 -1.64
CA ALA A 28 -6.33 -8.80 -2.80
C ALA A 28 -6.31 -8.03 -4.13
N GLY A 29 -6.70 -6.75 -4.12
CA GLY A 29 -6.70 -5.86 -5.29
C GLY A 29 -5.46 -4.99 -5.42
N MET A 30 -4.41 -5.20 -4.60
CA MET A 30 -3.21 -4.36 -4.65
C MET A 30 -2.47 -4.52 -5.98
N ASP A 31 -2.48 -3.45 -6.78
CA ASP A 31 -1.80 -3.29 -8.06
C ASP A 31 -0.71 -2.21 -7.98
N PHE A 32 -0.16 -1.96 -6.80
CA PHE A 32 0.94 -1.02 -6.57
C PHE A 32 1.85 -1.49 -5.44
N TYR A 33 3.05 -0.92 -5.39
CA TYR A 33 3.99 -1.11 -4.28
C TYR A 33 3.94 0.04 -3.28
N VAL A 34 4.28 -0.26 -2.02
CA VAL A 34 4.44 0.73 -0.95
C VAL A 34 5.80 1.42 -1.04
N GLU A 35 5.91 2.61 -0.46
CA GLU A 35 7.16 3.37 -0.40
C GLU A 35 8.33 2.52 0.14
N GLY A 36 9.49 2.60 -0.52
CA GLY A 36 10.69 1.85 -0.16
C GLY A 36 10.84 0.47 -0.80
N ILE A 37 9.83 -0.05 -1.51
CA ILE A 37 9.97 -1.24 -2.34
C ILE A 37 10.53 -0.82 -3.71
N ALA A 38 11.69 -1.36 -4.09
CA ALA A 38 12.21 -1.26 -5.44
C ALA A 38 11.72 -2.47 -6.25
N GLY A 39 10.57 -2.31 -6.91
CA GLY A 39 9.97 -3.32 -7.78
C GLY A 39 9.10 -2.65 -8.84
N GLU A 40 9.04 -3.25 -10.01
CA GLU A 40 8.12 -2.86 -11.09
C GLU A 40 7.13 -4.00 -11.28
N ILE A 41 5.84 -3.68 -11.34
CA ILE A 41 4.81 -4.71 -11.55
C ILE A 41 4.94 -5.18 -13.01
N PRO A 42 5.17 -6.48 -13.25
CA PRO A 42 5.24 -6.99 -14.61
C PRO A 42 3.87 -6.85 -15.30
N ASN A 43 3.87 -6.37 -16.55
CA ASN A 43 2.68 -6.31 -17.41
C ASN A 43 2.21 -7.70 -17.85
#